data_AF-A0A7N6FE22-F1
#
_entry.id   AF-A0A7N6FE22-F1
#
_cell.length_a   1.000
_cell.length_b   1.000
_cell.length_c   1.000
_cell.angle_alpha   90.00
_cell.angle_beta   90.00
_cell.angle_gamma   90.00
#
_symmetry.space_group_name_H-M   'P 1'
#
loop_
_entity.id
_entity.type
_entity.pdbx_description
1 polymer ?
#
loop_
_entity_poly.entity_id
_entity_poly.type
_entity_poly.pdbx_seq_one_letter_code
_entity_poly.pdbx_strand_id
1 'polypeptide(L)'
;METTWFRPVCLLLTCSCKLSKSTVSVLSLRSAQVSFISRSSSRCAGVPMEKPPSSDRAALEERIGLVKDGEVLRGAEGGEVNHQTPRKSSSSRKSFRLDYRLEEEVTKSCRDKHGRWTNPWDTWRFPSYSTLFRFFLLDKNHSNVPTTTEALDSELPVMEPYFVQNPDRSDSGPGLRVTWLGHATVLVEMDGLNILTDPIFSQRASPLQFMGPKRYRGPPCTVEQLPRIDAVVISHSHYDHLDAGSVGSLNARFGGELRWFVPLGLMDWLVKMGCENVMELDWWEENCVPGHDDVTFVCTPSQHWSKRTPLDDNRSLWGSWSILGPDHRFFFAGDTGYCPAFQEIGRRFGPFDLAAIPIGAYLPRDVMRGQHVDPEGAVQIHQDLQAKQSVAIHWGTFALAYEYYLEPPVRLREALEQKGLKPESFFTLHHGESRLIASQDNDVFH
;
A
#
# COMPACT_ATOMS: atom_id res chain seq x y z
N MET A 1 -2.42 25.03 55.42
CA MET A 1 -1.16 24.37 55.02
C MET A 1 -1.09 24.48 53.51
N GLU A 2 -0.31 25.44 53.02
CA GLU A 2 -0.07 25.63 51.59
C GLU A 2 1.27 24.98 51.24
N THR A 3 1.32 24.23 50.14
CA THR A 3 2.59 23.83 49.51
C THR A 3 2.47 23.98 48.00
N THR A 4 3.31 24.85 47.47
CA THR A 4 3.44 25.17 46.04
C THR A 4 4.20 24.08 45.30
N TRP A 5 3.78 23.77 44.07
CA TRP A 5 4.41 22.74 43.24
C TRP A 5 5.53 23.30 42.36
N PHE A 6 6.67 22.62 42.37
CA PHE A 6 7.81 22.89 41.49
C PHE A 6 7.54 22.38 40.06
N ARG A 7 8.04 23.12 39.06
CA ARG A 7 8.23 22.65 37.67
C ARG A 7 9.71 22.29 37.44
N PRO A 8 10.05 21.16 36.81
CA PRO A 8 11.36 20.95 36.22
C PRO A 8 11.46 21.61 34.84
N VAL A 9 12.69 22.00 34.49
CA VAL A 9 13.03 22.87 33.35
C VAL A 9 13.41 22.06 32.11
N CYS A 10 13.05 22.57 30.93
CA CYS A 10 13.48 22.02 29.64
C CYS A 10 14.93 22.44 29.32
N LEU A 11 15.82 21.47 29.06
CA LEU A 11 17.21 21.75 28.72
C LEU A 11 17.35 22.12 27.23
N LEU A 12 17.56 23.40 26.94
CA LEU A 12 18.01 23.87 25.63
C LEU A 12 19.54 23.99 25.63
N LEU A 13 20.21 23.16 24.81
CA LEU A 13 21.64 23.24 24.57
C LEU A 13 21.96 24.38 23.59
N THR A 14 22.28 25.56 24.12
CA THR A 14 22.80 26.69 23.34
C THR A 14 24.31 26.60 23.20
N CYS A 15 24.82 26.43 21.98
CA CYS A 15 26.26 26.46 21.72
C CYS A 15 26.75 27.91 21.61
N SER A 16 27.47 28.39 22.62
CA SER A 16 28.03 29.74 22.66
C SER A 16 29.47 29.80 22.13
N CYS A 17 29.64 30.21 20.87
CA CYS A 17 30.96 30.64 20.37
C CYS A 17 31.19 32.13 20.66
N LYS A 18 32.25 32.43 21.41
CA LYS A 18 32.64 33.80 21.80
C LYS A 18 33.15 34.60 20.59
N LEU A 19 32.63 35.82 20.41
CA LEU A 19 33.31 36.82 19.57
C LEU A 19 34.53 37.39 20.30
N SER A 20 35.65 37.48 19.57
CA SER A 20 36.74 38.41 19.88
C SER A 20 36.84 39.41 18.73
N LYS A 21 36.96 40.70 19.05
CA LYS A 21 37.19 41.76 18.06
C LYS A 21 38.68 41.89 17.80
N SER A 22 39.11 42.05 16.54
CA SER A 22 40.12 43.04 16.14
C SER A 22 40.33 43.16 14.62
N THR A 23 40.57 44.40 14.21
CA THR A 23 41.23 44.87 12.97
C THR A 23 40.49 44.79 11.63
N VAL A 24 40.45 45.97 10.98
CA VAL A 24 39.98 46.21 9.61
C VAL A 24 41.08 45.86 8.60
N SER A 25 40.71 45.25 7.47
CA SER A 25 41.50 45.30 6.24
C SER A 25 40.56 45.32 5.03
N VAL A 26 40.79 46.27 4.12
CA VAL A 26 40.00 46.49 2.90
C VAL A 26 40.70 45.79 1.74
N LEU A 27 40.00 44.97 0.94
CA LEU A 27 40.43 44.67 -0.44
C LEU A 27 39.33 44.05 -1.32
N SER A 28 39.01 44.79 -2.40
CA SER A 28 38.54 44.36 -3.73
C SER A 28 37.34 43.40 -3.86
N LEU A 29 36.20 43.97 -4.24
CA LEU A 29 35.20 43.29 -5.08
C LEU A 29 35.77 43.06 -6.49
N ARG A 30 35.60 41.84 -7.02
CA ARG A 30 35.52 41.59 -8.47
C ARG A 30 34.33 40.71 -8.80
N SER A 31 33.43 41.27 -9.59
CA SER A 31 32.35 40.58 -10.29
C SER A 31 32.90 39.73 -11.44
N ALA A 32 32.23 38.62 -11.73
CA ALA A 32 32.33 37.91 -13.00
C ALA A 32 30.91 37.48 -13.43
N GLN A 33 30.51 37.86 -14.63
CA GLN A 33 29.16 37.66 -15.14
C GLN A 33 28.98 36.30 -15.84
N VAL A 34 27.72 35.87 -15.85
CA VAL A 34 27.13 34.90 -16.77
C VAL A 34 27.51 35.19 -18.23
N SER A 35 27.74 34.14 -19.02
CA SER A 35 27.63 34.21 -20.49
C SER A 35 26.92 32.97 -21.05
N PHE A 36 25.83 33.21 -21.79
CA PHE A 36 25.14 32.23 -22.63
C PHE A 36 25.81 32.15 -24.00
N ILE A 37 25.94 30.95 -24.57
CA ILE A 37 26.07 30.76 -26.03
C ILE A 37 25.19 29.58 -26.45
N SER A 38 24.47 29.75 -27.56
CA SER A 38 23.63 28.73 -28.21
C SER A 38 24.24 28.29 -29.54
N ARG A 39 23.96 27.05 -29.99
CA ARG A 39 23.65 26.70 -31.41
C ARG A 39 23.35 25.21 -31.67
N SER A 40 22.15 24.97 -32.21
CA SER A 40 21.77 24.07 -33.32
C SER A 40 22.59 22.79 -33.67
N SER A 41 21.95 21.63 -33.48
CA SER A 41 21.75 20.49 -34.43
C SER A 41 22.82 20.10 -35.48
N SER A 42 23.18 18.81 -35.57
CA SER A 42 22.56 17.85 -36.54
C SER A 42 23.25 16.47 -36.70
N ARG A 43 22.43 15.45 -37.06
CA ARG A 43 22.72 14.16 -37.78
C ARG A 43 23.44 12.99 -37.08
N CYS A 44 23.17 11.79 -37.62
CA CYS A 44 23.44 10.46 -37.05
C CYS A 44 24.55 9.68 -37.81
N ALA A 45 25.48 9.06 -37.07
CA ALA A 45 26.27 7.84 -37.39
C ALA A 45 27.20 7.48 -36.19
N GLY A 46 27.72 6.25 -35.99
CA GLY A 46 27.31 4.97 -36.59
C GLY A 46 28.33 3.81 -36.57
N VAL A 47 28.53 3.13 -35.41
CA VAL A 47 29.17 1.77 -35.26
C VAL A 47 30.71 1.72 -35.53
N PRO A 48 31.56 0.79 -35.00
CA PRO A 48 31.37 -0.40 -34.11
C PRO A 48 32.17 -0.49 -32.77
N MET A 49 31.93 -1.62 -32.09
CA MET A 49 32.53 -2.29 -30.91
C MET A 49 34.02 -2.09 -30.53
N GLU A 50 34.32 -2.25 -29.23
CA GLU A 50 35.19 -3.36 -28.74
C GLU A 50 34.90 -3.76 -27.26
N LYS A 51 35.51 -4.85 -26.76
CA LYS A 51 35.20 -5.57 -25.49
C LYS A 51 36.46 -5.73 -24.56
N PRO A 52 36.38 -6.34 -23.35
CA PRO A 52 37.18 -5.90 -22.18
C PRO A 52 38.27 -6.90 -21.69
N PRO A 53 38.99 -6.55 -20.62
CA PRO A 53 39.50 -7.45 -19.56
C PRO A 53 38.67 -7.29 -18.26
N SER A 54 38.31 -8.30 -17.45
CA SER A 54 39.12 -9.16 -16.53
C SER A 54 40.08 -8.37 -15.62
N SER A 55 40.25 -8.65 -14.32
CA SER A 55 39.60 -9.54 -13.34
C SER A 55 40.27 -9.28 -11.97
N ASP A 56 39.55 -9.35 -10.84
CA ASP A 56 39.99 -9.88 -9.52
C ASP A 56 38.97 -9.46 -8.44
N ARG A 57 38.34 -10.37 -7.68
CA ARG A 57 38.84 -11.17 -6.54
C ARG A 57 39.18 -10.34 -5.29
N ALA A 58 38.18 -10.17 -4.42
CA ALA A 58 38.35 -10.21 -2.96
C ALA A 58 36.99 -10.45 -2.28
N ALA A 59 36.79 -11.68 -1.78
CA ALA A 59 35.78 -12.00 -0.78
C ALA A 59 36.47 -12.83 0.30
N LEU A 60 36.47 -12.34 1.53
CA LEU A 60 36.85 -13.04 2.77
C LEU A 60 36.09 -12.31 3.89
N GLU A 61 35.04 -12.90 4.45
CA GLU A 61 35.05 -13.71 5.68
C GLU A 61 35.15 -12.89 6.97
N GLU A 62 34.12 -13.00 7.82
CA GLU A 62 34.36 -13.30 9.23
C GLU A 62 33.21 -14.14 9.82
N ARG A 63 33.47 -15.43 10.05
CA ARG A 63 32.74 -16.31 10.98
C ARG A 63 33.71 -17.35 11.50
N ILE A 64 33.99 -17.34 12.81
CA ILE A 64 34.57 -18.48 13.53
C ILE A 64 33.81 -18.66 14.84
N GLY A 65 33.48 -19.91 15.17
CA GLY A 65 32.71 -20.28 16.36
C GLY A 65 32.28 -21.74 16.38
N LEU A 66 33.22 -22.67 16.13
CA LEU A 66 33.00 -24.12 16.21
C LEU A 66 33.46 -24.67 17.56
N VAL A 67 32.67 -25.55 18.16
CA VAL A 67 33.16 -26.75 18.88
C VAL A 67 32.27 -27.94 18.47
N LYS A 68 32.86 -29.12 18.37
CA LYS A 68 32.23 -30.40 17.96
C LYS A 68 31.92 -31.27 19.18
N ASP A 69 31.02 -32.23 18.99
CA ASP A 69 31.22 -33.69 19.13
C ASP A 69 29.91 -34.39 18.66
N GLY A 70 29.86 -35.63 18.13
CA GLY A 70 30.95 -36.53 17.75
C GLY A 70 30.60 -38.02 17.95
N GLU A 71 29.79 -38.67 17.09
CA GLU A 71 29.71 -40.16 17.02
C GLU A 71 29.13 -40.69 15.70
N VAL A 72 29.40 -41.98 15.37
CA VAL A 72 29.46 -42.49 13.98
C VAL A 72 29.19 -44.02 13.90
N LEU A 73 28.50 -44.49 12.82
CA LEU A 73 28.25 -45.90 12.35
C LEU A 73 27.20 -46.73 13.17
N ARG A 74 26.41 -47.70 12.63
CA ARG A 74 26.44 -48.51 11.38
C ARG A 74 25.05 -49.14 11.05
N GLY A 75 24.74 -49.33 9.75
CA GLY A 75 24.11 -50.53 9.13
C GLY A 75 22.62 -50.84 9.39
N ALA A 76 21.89 -51.57 8.52
CA ALA A 76 22.20 -52.15 7.20
C ALA A 76 20.90 -52.50 6.42
N GLU A 77 20.99 -52.64 5.08
CA GLU A 77 20.07 -53.38 4.15
C GLU A 77 18.56 -53.00 4.12
N GLY A 78 17.82 -53.04 3.01
CA GLY A 78 18.12 -53.30 1.60
C GLY A 78 16.78 -53.35 0.81
N GLY A 79 16.70 -52.76 -0.39
CA GLY A 79 15.43 -52.70 -1.14
C GLY A 79 15.61 -52.21 -2.57
N GLU A 80 14.95 -52.87 -3.52
CA GLU A 80 15.24 -52.79 -4.96
C GLU A 80 14.73 -51.50 -5.64
N VAL A 81 15.51 -51.01 -6.62
CA VAL A 81 15.13 -49.88 -7.49
C VAL A 81 14.50 -50.43 -8.77
N ASN A 82 13.20 -50.18 -8.96
CA ASN A 82 12.53 -50.49 -10.22
C ASN A 82 12.43 -49.24 -11.11
N HIS A 83 13.07 -49.28 -12.28
CA HIS A 83 13.02 -48.20 -13.28
C HIS A 83 11.83 -48.38 -14.23
N GLN A 84 10.80 -47.52 -14.17
CA GLN A 84 9.95 -47.31 -15.35
C GLN A 84 9.20 -45.96 -15.40
N THR A 85 9.50 -45.21 -16.47
CA THR A 85 8.71 -44.12 -17.12
C THR A 85 8.45 -42.79 -16.37
N PRO A 86 8.61 -41.64 -17.07
CA PRO A 86 8.49 -40.31 -16.46
C PRO A 86 7.02 -39.86 -16.31
N ARG A 87 6.67 -39.31 -15.15
CA ARG A 87 5.40 -38.59 -14.95
C ARG A 87 5.40 -37.31 -15.79
N LYS A 88 4.60 -37.28 -16.86
CA LYS A 88 4.25 -36.06 -17.58
C LYS A 88 3.45 -35.14 -16.66
N SER A 89 3.96 -33.95 -16.37
CA SER A 89 3.22 -32.88 -15.69
C SER A 89 2.19 -32.25 -16.64
N SER A 90 1.00 -32.85 -16.74
CA SER A 90 -0.12 -32.20 -17.40
C SER A 90 -0.70 -31.11 -16.49
N SER A 91 -0.12 -29.91 -16.55
CA SER A 91 -0.78 -28.68 -16.09
C SER A 91 -2.01 -28.44 -16.96
N SER A 92 -3.13 -29.03 -16.55
CA SER A 92 -4.43 -28.83 -17.17
C SER A 92 -4.94 -27.45 -16.79
N ARG A 93 -4.55 -26.43 -17.56
CA ARG A 93 -5.18 -25.09 -17.52
C ARG A 93 -6.66 -25.20 -17.85
N LYS A 94 -7.48 -25.42 -16.84
CA LYS A 94 -8.91 -25.10 -16.84
C LYS A 94 -9.10 -23.83 -16.02
N SER A 95 -8.57 -22.71 -16.50
CA SER A 95 -9.10 -21.44 -16.01
C SER A 95 -10.54 -21.37 -16.47
N PHE A 96 -11.47 -21.16 -15.54
CA PHE A 96 -12.78 -20.66 -15.91
C PHE A 96 -12.54 -19.24 -16.44
N ARG A 97 -12.54 -19.09 -17.76
CA ARG A 97 -12.64 -17.76 -18.35
C ARG A 97 -14.03 -17.23 -18.04
N LEU A 98 -14.13 -16.41 -16.98
CA LEU A 98 -15.18 -15.41 -16.93
C LEU A 98 -15.09 -14.60 -18.22
N ASP A 99 -16.19 -14.50 -18.95
CA ASP A 99 -16.27 -13.78 -20.22
C ASP A 99 -16.37 -12.27 -19.94
N TYR A 100 -15.32 -11.71 -19.34
CA TYR A 100 -15.16 -10.26 -19.27
C TYR A 100 -14.96 -9.71 -20.69
N ARG A 101 -15.32 -8.45 -20.90
CA ARG A 101 -15.28 -7.78 -22.22
C ARG A 101 -13.83 -7.59 -22.71
N LEU A 102 -13.24 -8.68 -23.17
CA LEU A 102 -11.84 -8.86 -23.58
C LEU A 102 -11.41 -7.96 -24.74
N GLU A 103 -12.38 -7.39 -25.46
CA GLU A 103 -12.16 -6.59 -26.66
C GLU A 103 -12.08 -5.07 -26.40
N GLU A 104 -12.32 -4.59 -25.16
CA GLU A 104 -12.15 -3.17 -24.84
C GLU A 104 -10.66 -2.81 -24.69
N GLU A 105 -10.18 -1.84 -25.48
CA GLU A 105 -8.85 -1.25 -25.28
C GLU A 105 -8.77 -0.59 -23.89
N VAL A 106 -7.90 -1.12 -23.03
CA VAL A 106 -7.62 -0.61 -21.69
C VAL A 106 -6.29 0.13 -21.62
N THR A 107 -6.20 1.10 -20.70
CA THR A 107 -4.99 1.86 -20.41
C THR A 107 -3.92 0.92 -19.84
N LYS A 108 -2.82 0.73 -20.59
CA LYS A 108 -1.69 -0.10 -20.16
C LYS A 108 -0.71 0.68 -19.29
N SER A 109 0.00 -0.03 -18.43
CA SER A 109 1.14 0.52 -17.70
C SER A 109 2.23 0.95 -18.69
N CYS A 110 3.04 1.95 -18.32
CA CYS A 110 4.11 2.46 -19.17
C CYS A 110 5.32 2.93 -18.36
N ARG A 111 6.49 2.91 -18.99
CA ARG A 111 7.76 3.30 -18.39
C ARG A 111 8.44 4.41 -19.17
N ASP A 112 9.20 5.25 -18.47
CA ASP A 112 10.08 6.23 -19.07
C ASP A 112 11.36 5.61 -19.68
N LYS A 113 12.17 6.45 -20.32
CA LYS A 113 13.48 6.07 -20.90
C LYS A 113 14.51 5.58 -19.87
N HIS A 114 14.24 5.70 -18.58
CA HIS A 114 15.07 5.23 -17.47
C HIS A 114 14.51 3.95 -16.83
N GLY A 115 13.43 3.39 -17.37
CA GLY A 115 12.77 2.19 -16.88
C GLY A 115 11.90 2.42 -15.64
N ARG A 116 11.60 3.67 -15.29
CA ARG A 116 10.70 4.03 -14.18
C ARG A 116 9.26 4.05 -14.66
N TRP A 117 8.34 3.56 -13.85
CA TRP A 117 6.90 3.60 -14.16
C TRP A 117 6.37 5.04 -14.18
N THR A 118 5.40 5.30 -15.05
CA THR A 118 4.80 6.62 -15.27
C THR A 118 3.29 6.54 -15.35
N ASN A 119 2.59 7.56 -14.83
CA ASN A 119 1.15 7.71 -15.01
C ASN A 119 0.84 8.17 -16.45
N PRO A 120 -0.10 7.51 -17.16
CA PRO A 120 -0.46 7.86 -18.54
C PRO A 120 -1.52 8.97 -18.67
N TRP A 121 -2.16 9.41 -17.58
CA TRP A 121 -3.30 10.34 -17.62
C TRP A 121 -2.91 11.81 -17.39
N ASP A 122 -3.55 12.74 -18.11
CA ASP A 122 -3.37 14.20 -17.95
C ASP A 122 -3.77 14.74 -16.56
N THR A 123 -4.53 13.96 -15.80
CA THR A 123 -4.87 14.20 -14.39
C THR A 123 -3.66 14.06 -13.46
N TRP A 124 -2.60 13.36 -13.88
CA TRP A 124 -1.37 13.24 -13.11
C TRP A 124 -0.54 14.52 -13.17
N ARG A 125 -0.29 15.10 -11.99
CA ARG A 125 0.66 16.21 -11.82
C ARG A 125 1.45 15.98 -10.54
N PHE A 126 2.70 15.59 -10.68
CA PHE A 126 3.60 15.54 -9.53
C PHE A 126 3.92 16.97 -9.04
N PRO A 127 3.91 17.25 -7.72
CA PRO A 127 4.19 18.58 -7.21
C PRO A 127 5.58 19.10 -7.59
N SER A 128 5.67 20.39 -7.89
CA SER A 128 6.97 21.03 -8.17
C SER A 128 7.84 21.07 -6.90
N TYR A 129 9.17 21.12 -7.05
CA TYR A 129 10.08 21.24 -5.90
C TYR A 129 9.78 22.47 -5.03
N SER A 130 9.32 23.59 -5.61
CA SER A 130 8.86 24.76 -4.85
C SER A 130 7.54 24.51 -4.11
N THR A 131 6.62 23.72 -4.68
CA THR A 131 5.39 23.30 -3.99
C THR A 131 5.72 22.37 -2.82
N LEU A 132 6.62 21.39 -3.01
CA LEU A 132 7.08 20.49 -1.93
C LEU A 132 7.82 21.24 -0.83
N PHE A 133 8.70 22.19 -1.19
CA PHE A 133 9.39 23.04 -0.21
C PHE A 133 8.41 23.86 0.62
N ARG A 134 7.39 24.46 -0.02
CA ARG A 134 6.30 25.18 0.66
C ARG A 134 5.55 24.23 1.61
N PHE A 135 5.15 23.06 1.13
CA PHE A 135 4.44 22.06 1.93
C PHE A 135 5.21 21.66 3.19
N PHE A 136 6.47 21.24 3.06
CA PHE A 136 7.24 20.73 4.20
C PHE A 136 7.70 21.79 5.21
N LEU A 137 7.75 23.08 4.85
CA LEU A 137 8.40 24.12 5.67
C LEU A 137 7.55 25.37 5.96
N LEU A 138 6.52 25.66 5.15
CA LEU A 138 5.74 26.89 5.23
C LEU A 138 4.26 26.65 5.51
N ASP A 139 3.71 25.55 5.01
CA ASP A 139 2.31 25.23 5.20
C ASP A 139 2.03 24.84 6.65
N LYS A 140 0.88 25.31 7.15
CA LYS A 140 0.44 24.99 8.50
C LYS A 140 -0.23 23.63 8.50
N ASN A 141 0.25 22.74 9.36
CA ASN A 141 -0.43 21.49 9.64
C ASN A 141 -1.74 21.80 10.41
N HIS A 142 -2.89 21.51 9.79
CA HIS A 142 -4.22 21.70 10.37
C HIS A 142 -4.88 20.39 10.84
N SER A 143 -4.11 19.29 10.94
CA SER A 143 -4.63 17.98 11.37
C SER A 143 -5.26 17.98 12.76
N ASN A 144 -4.76 18.81 13.67
CA ASN A 144 -5.24 19.01 15.05
C ASN A 144 -5.61 17.71 15.79
N VAL A 145 -4.81 16.65 15.57
CA VAL A 145 -4.99 15.36 16.25
C VAL A 145 -4.83 15.56 17.75
N PRO A 146 -5.81 15.16 18.59
CA PRO A 146 -5.70 15.25 20.04
C PRO A 146 -4.52 14.45 20.57
N THR A 147 -3.86 14.97 21.60
CA THR A 147 -2.75 14.28 22.28
C THR A 147 -3.20 13.36 23.41
N THR A 148 -4.46 13.47 23.83
CA THR A 148 -5.08 12.68 24.90
C THR A 148 -5.82 11.47 24.33
N THR A 149 -5.65 10.31 24.96
CA THR A 149 -6.29 9.07 24.54
C THR A 149 -7.81 9.17 24.67
N GLU A 150 -8.30 9.83 25.70
CA GLU A 150 -9.73 9.97 26.01
C GLU A 150 -10.50 10.75 24.93
N ALA A 151 -9.86 11.78 24.35
CA ALA A 151 -10.45 12.55 23.25
C ALA A 151 -10.44 11.74 21.94
N LEU A 152 -9.40 10.94 21.71
CA LEU A 152 -9.34 10.04 20.56
C LEU A 152 -10.32 8.87 20.69
N ASP A 153 -10.52 8.31 21.88
CA ASP A 153 -11.46 7.22 22.13
C ASP A 153 -12.93 7.66 22.01
N SER A 154 -13.23 8.93 22.32
CA SER A 154 -14.57 9.51 22.17
C SER A 154 -15.00 9.69 20.70
N GLU A 155 -14.07 9.97 19.79
CA GLU A 155 -14.35 10.29 18.38
C GLU A 155 -13.98 9.15 17.43
N LEU A 156 -12.91 8.40 17.74
CA LEU A 156 -12.37 7.28 16.97
C LEU A 156 -12.05 6.09 17.89
N PRO A 157 -13.08 5.47 18.50
CA PRO A 157 -12.88 4.29 19.33
C PRO A 157 -12.18 3.17 18.53
N VAL A 158 -11.28 2.45 19.22
CA VAL A 158 -10.70 1.20 18.70
C VAL A 158 -11.46 0.06 19.37
N MET A 159 -12.26 -0.62 18.57
CA MET A 159 -13.04 -1.79 18.93
C MET A 159 -12.19 -3.05 18.80
N GLU A 160 -12.48 -4.05 19.64
CA GLU A 160 -11.94 -5.39 19.49
C GLU A 160 -12.70 -6.12 18.36
N PRO A 161 -12.03 -6.66 17.32
CA PRO A 161 -12.71 -7.29 16.18
C PRO A 161 -13.50 -8.54 16.57
N TYR A 162 -14.56 -8.84 15.83
CA TYR A 162 -15.48 -9.95 16.15
C TYR A 162 -14.78 -11.32 16.24
N PHE A 163 -13.73 -11.55 15.44
CA PHE A 163 -12.93 -12.78 15.41
C PHE A 163 -11.99 -12.93 16.61
N VAL A 164 -11.66 -11.84 17.31
CA VAL A 164 -10.93 -11.91 18.58
C VAL A 164 -11.89 -12.30 19.71
N GLN A 165 -13.09 -11.70 19.71
CA GLN A 165 -14.15 -12.00 20.67
C GLN A 165 -14.74 -13.43 20.48
N ASN A 166 -14.79 -13.92 19.24
CA ASN A 166 -15.37 -15.22 18.88
C ASN A 166 -14.49 -15.95 17.85
N PRO A 167 -13.35 -16.54 18.24
CA PRO A 167 -12.43 -17.22 17.31
C PRO A 167 -13.09 -18.35 16.52
N ASP A 168 -14.01 -19.09 17.14
CA ASP A 168 -14.74 -20.20 16.50
C ASP A 168 -15.74 -19.77 15.40
N ARG A 169 -15.92 -18.45 15.19
CA ARG A 169 -16.72 -17.87 14.10
C ARG A 169 -15.87 -17.27 12.97
N SER A 170 -14.56 -17.54 12.98
CA SER A 170 -13.61 -16.98 12.00
C SER A 170 -13.48 -17.77 10.69
N ASP A 171 -14.14 -18.92 10.59
CA ASP A 171 -14.35 -19.59 9.30
C ASP A 171 -15.21 -18.67 8.40
N SER A 172 -14.71 -18.42 7.19
CA SER A 172 -15.35 -17.58 6.16
C SER A 172 -16.70 -18.18 5.73
N GLY A 173 -17.74 -17.84 6.48
CA GLY A 173 -19.12 -18.25 6.19
C GLY A 173 -19.68 -17.60 4.92
N PRO A 174 -20.88 -18.01 4.47
CA PRO A 174 -21.49 -17.46 3.27
C PRO A 174 -21.75 -15.95 3.42
N GLY A 175 -21.38 -15.19 2.39
CA GLY A 175 -21.52 -13.74 2.32
C GLY A 175 -20.21 -13.00 2.14
N LEU A 176 -20.30 -11.67 2.09
CA LEU A 176 -19.17 -10.75 2.01
C LEU A 176 -19.09 -9.97 3.33
N ARG A 177 -18.00 -10.10 4.10
CA ARG A 177 -17.74 -9.29 5.30
C ARG A 177 -16.52 -8.42 5.09
N VAL A 178 -16.53 -7.23 5.66
CA VAL A 178 -15.34 -6.37 5.79
C VAL A 178 -15.12 -5.98 7.24
N THR A 179 -13.86 -5.97 7.68
CA THR A 179 -13.39 -5.44 8.96
C THR A 179 -12.30 -4.40 8.72
N TRP A 180 -12.47 -3.18 9.23
CA TRP A 180 -11.45 -2.13 9.05
C TRP A 180 -10.41 -2.18 10.16
N LEU A 181 -9.16 -2.52 9.84
CA LEU A 181 -8.06 -2.62 10.81
C LEU A 181 -7.27 -1.30 10.96
N GLY A 182 -7.77 -0.23 10.35
CA GLY A 182 -7.16 1.10 10.31
C GLY A 182 -6.35 1.33 9.04
N HIS A 183 -6.19 2.61 8.71
CA HIS A 183 -5.51 3.09 7.49
C HIS A 183 -6.09 2.44 6.22
N ALA A 184 -5.24 1.90 5.35
CA ALA A 184 -5.62 1.12 4.17
C ALA A 184 -5.77 -0.39 4.46
N THR A 185 -5.58 -0.85 5.70
CA THR A 185 -5.72 -2.26 6.07
C THR A 185 -7.19 -2.62 6.31
N VAL A 186 -7.78 -3.41 5.41
CA VAL A 186 -9.05 -4.10 5.63
C VAL A 186 -8.83 -5.61 5.55
N LEU A 187 -9.52 -6.34 6.43
CA LEU A 187 -9.76 -7.77 6.26
C LEU A 187 -11.10 -7.93 5.52
N VAL A 188 -11.11 -8.72 4.45
CA VAL A 188 -12.30 -9.06 3.67
C VAL A 188 -12.47 -10.57 3.69
N GLU A 189 -13.66 -11.01 4.07
CA GLU A 189 -14.09 -12.41 3.99
C GLU A 189 -15.06 -12.51 2.81
N MET A 190 -14.70 -13.27 1.77
CA MET A 190 -15.53 -13.46 0.58
C MET A 190 -15.25 -14.81 -0.08
N ASP A 191 -16.28 -15.49 -0.58
CA ASP A 191 -16.15 -16.70 -1.43
C ASP A 191 -15.19 -17.78 -0.87
N GLY A 192 -15.17 -17.94 0.45
CA GLY A 192 -14.31 -18.92 1.14
C GLY A 192 -12.85 -18.49 1.34
N LEU A 193 -12.51 -17.22 1.13
CA LEU A 193 -11.17 -16.64 1.33
C LEU A 193 -11.17 -15.49 2.34
N ASN A 194 -10.12 -15.45 3.16
CA ASN A 194 -9.79 -14.33 4.03
C ASN A 194 -8.63 -13.52 3.41
N ILE A 195 -8.94 -12.30 2.98
CA ILE A 195 -8.07 -11.43 2.19
C ILE A 195 -7.71 -10.19 2.99
N LEU A 196 -6.43 -9.85 3.05
CA LEU A 196 -5.92 -8.71 3.81
C LEU A 196 -5.27 -7.69 2.87
N THR A 197 -5.73 -6.43 2.89
CA THR A 197 -5.15 -5.35 2.08
C THR A 197 -4.04 -4.63 2.85
N ASP A 198 -2.97 -4.20 2.17
CA ASP A 198 -1.94 -3.25 2.67
C ASP A 198 -1.70 -3.29 4.20
N PRO A 199 -1.19 -4.42 4.74
CA PRO A 199 -1.15 -4.64 6.18
C PRO A 199 -0.09 -3.79 6.89
N ILE A 200 -0.55 -2.91 7.79
CA ILE A 200 0.30 -2.19 8.73
C ILE A 200 -0.19 -2.34 10.17
N PHE A 201 0.48 -3.21 10.92
CA PHE A 201 0.34 -3.42 12.37
C PHE A 201 1.40 -2.65 13.18
N SER A 202 2.49 -2.21 12.53
CA SER A 202 3.51 -1.37 13.18
C SER A 202 2.97 -0.04 13.70
N GLN A 203 3.68 0.52 14.68
CA GLN A 203 3.36 1.83 15.27
C GLN A 203 3.77 3.02 14.38
N ARG A 204 4.78 2.83 13.51
CA ARG A 204 5.20 3.84 12.54
C ARG A 204 5.26 3.31 11.12
N ALA A 205 4.77 4.13 10.20
CA ALA A 205 4.95 3.98 8.76
C ALA A 205 6.32 4.57 8.37
N SER A 206 7.39 3.81 8.61
CA SER A 206 8.76 4.30 8.47
C SER A 206 9.78 3.16 8.36
N PRO A 207 10.91 3.37 7.65
CA PRO A 207 12.04 2.43 7.72
C PRO A 207 12.69 2.36 9.12
N LEU A 208 12.40 3.33 10.00
CA LEU A 208 13.01 3.46 11.32
C LEU A 208 11.91 3.67 12.36
N GLN A 209 11.67 2.69 13.24
CA GLN A 209 10.55 2.73 14.20
C GLN A 209 10.65 3.84 15.28
N PHE A 210 11.76 4.58 15.34
CA PHE A 210 11.91 5.78 16.19
C PHE A 210 11.60 7.11 15.48
N MET A 211 11.45 7.13 14.14
CA MET A 211 11.28 8.35 13.33
C MET A 211 10.15 8.17 12.28
N GLY A 212 9.65 9.26 11.70
CA GLY A 212 8.57 9.23 10.71
C GLY A 212 7.16 9.13 11.32
N PRO A 213 6.09 9.06 10.48
CA PRO A 213 4.70 9.10 10.93
C PRO A 213 4.40 7.98 11.95
N LYS A 214 3.86 8.37 13.12
CA LYS A 214 3.30 7.44 14.10
C LYS A 214 1.78 7.45 13.95
N ARG A 215 1.14 6.28 14.05
CA ARG A 215 -0.32 6.21 14.13
C ARG A 215 -0.82 6.80 15.45
N TYR A 216 -1.96 7.50 15.39
CA TYR A 216 -2.64 8.02 16.57
C TYR A 216 -3.77 7.09 17.06
N ARG A 217 -4.29 6.20 16.21
CA ARG A 217 -5.07 5.03 16.60
C ARG A 217 -4.26 3.75 16.36
N GLY A 218 -4.14 2.89 17.39
CA GLY A 218 -3.45 1.61 17.28
C GLY A 218 -4.17 0.62 16.34
N PRO A 219 -3.53 -0.49 15.93
CA PRO A 219 -4.26 -1.58 15.27
C PRO A 219 -5.23 -2.22 16.30
N PRO A 220 -6.43 -2.64 15.87
CA PRO A 220 -7.45 -3.21 16.77
C PRO A 220 -7.15 -4.66 17.21
N CYS A 221 -6.16 -5.32 16.59
CA CYS A 221 -5.69 -6.65 16.93
C CYS A 221 -4.20 -6.80 16.57
N THR A 222 -3.55 -7.86 17.07
CA THR A 222 -2.20 -8.25 16.64
C THR A 222 -2.25 -9.24 15.47
N VAL A 223 -1.10 -9.48 14.82
CA VAL A 223 -1.01 -10.45 13.70
C VAL A 223 -1.34 -11.87 14.17
N GLU A 224 -1.10 -12.21 15.43
CA GLU A 224 -1.43 -13.51 16.04
C GLU A 224 -2.93 -13.69 16.30
N GLN A 225 -3.67 -12.59 16.44
CA GLN A 225 -5.12 -12.58 16.69
C GLN A 225 -5.98 -12.60 15.42
N LEU A 226 -5.37 -12.38 14.24
CA LEU A 226 -6.08 -12.51 12.96
C LEU A 226 -6.65 -13.94 12.77
N PRO A 227 -7.68 -14.12 11.94
CA PRO A 227 -8.05 -15.44 11.43
C PRO A 227 -6.94 -16.00 10.53
N ARG A 228 -7.15 -17.19 9.94
CA ARG A 228 -6.35 -17.63 8.77
C ARG A 228 -6.43 -16.54 7.69
N ILE A 229 -5.32 -16.20 7.05
CA ILE A 229 -5.26 -15.28 5.91
C ILE A 229 -4.75 -16.06 4.70
N ASP A 230 -5.56 -16.14 3.65
CA ASP A 230 -5.24 -16.86 2.42
C ASP A 230 -4.45 -16.01 1.44
N ALA A 231 -4.79 -14.71 1.39
CA ALA A 231 -4.20 -13.75 0.47
C ALA A 231 -3.90 -12.40 1.15
N VAL A 232 -2.75 -11.83 0.83
CA VAL A 232 -2.48 -10.40 1.02
C VAL A 232 -2.38 -9.73 -0.34
N VAL A 233 -3.08 -8.60 -0.53
CA VAL A 233 -2.90 -7.71 -1.68
C VAL A 233 -2.15 -6.45 -1.25
N ILE A 234 -1.09 -6.09 -1.98
CA ILE A 234 -0.32 -4.85 -1.77
C ILE A 234 -0.64 -3.89 -2.92
N SER A 235 -1.07 -2.67 -2.64
CA SER A 235 -1.34 -1.67 -3.69
C SER A 235 -0.07 -1.04 -4.25
N HIS A 236 0.90 -0.70 -3.40
CA HIS A 236 2.13 -0.01 -3.80
C HIS A 236 3.20 -0.04 -2.68
N SER A 237 4.32 0.66 -2.89
CA SER A 237 5.52 0.46 -2.05
C SER A 237 5.66 1.37 -0.82
N HIS A 238 4.74 2.29 -0.50
CA HIS A 238 4.96 3.23 0.62
C HIS A 238 4.93 2.53 1.98
N TYR A 239 5.50 3.17 3.01
CA TYR A 239 5.76 2.53 4.32
C TYR A 239 4.51 2.29 5.17
N ASP A 240 3.43 2.98 4.87
CA ASP A 240 2.10 2.86 5.46
C ASP A 240 1.21 1.81 4.76
N HIS A 241 1.66 1.28 3.62
CA HIS A 241 0.96 0.23 2.86
C HIS A 241 1.75 -1.09 2.81
N LEU A 242 3.08 -1.00 2.73
CA LEU A 242 4.01 -2.12 2.75
C LEU A 242 4.96 -2.00 3.96
N ASP A 243 4.47 -2.40 5.13
CA ASP A 243 5.23 -2.42 6.39
C ASP A 243 6.07 -3.69 6.53
N ALA A 244 7.38 -3.54 6.75
CA ALA A 244 8.31 -4.66 6.93
C ALA A 244 8.06 -5.47 8.21
N GLY A 245 7.57 -4.84 9.28
CA GLY A 245 7.19 -5.54 10.52
C GLY A 245 6.02 -6.49 10.28
N SER A 246 4.97 -5.97 9.66
CA SER A 246 3.76 -6.73 9.31
C SER A 246 4.05 -7.87 8.33
N VAL A 247 4.84 -7.63 7.29
CA VAL A 247 5.29 -8.69 6.36
C VAL A 247 6.03 -9.79 7.09
N GLY A 248 6.98 -9.44 7.97
CA GLY A 248 7.74 -10.41 8.78
C GLY A 248 6.84 -11.25 9.69
N SER A 249 5.93 -10.63 10.44
CA SER A 249 5.00 -11.33 11.34
C SER A 249 3.99 -12.21 10.59
N LEU A 250 3.43 -11.73 9.48
CA LEU A 250 2.48 -12.51 8.65
C LEU A 250 3.18 -13.73 8.03
N ASN A 251 4.37 -13.55 7.47
CA ASN A 251 5.15 -14.64 6.90
C ASN A 251 5.60 -15.65 7.96
N ALA A 252 5.98 -15.19 9.15
CA ALA A 252 6.33 -16.08 10.27
C ALA A 252 5.13 -16.88 10.81
N ARG A 253 3.90 -16.36 10.70
CA ARG A 253 2.68 -17.05 11.15
C ARG A 253 2.11 -18.03 10.12
N PHE A 254 2.04 -17.62 8.85
CA PHE A 254 1.31 -18.37 7.80
C PHE A 254 2.23 -19.03 6.75
N GLY A 255 3.50 -18.64 6.67
CA GLY A 255 4.48 -19.25 5.76
C GLY A 255 4.02 -19.28 4.30
N GLY A 256 4.28 -20.39 3.62
CA GLY A 256 3.93 -20.60 2.21
C GLY A 256 2.42 -20.79 1.93
N GLU A 257 1.58 -20.96 2.95
CA GLU A 257 0.11 -21.04 2.76
C GLU A 257 -0.47 -19.66 2.40
N LEU A 258 0.10 -18.59 2.95
CA LEU A 258 -0.29 -17.21 2.62
C LEU A 258 0.28 -16.80 1.25
N ARG A 259 -0.60 -16.43 0.33
CA ARG A 259 -0.21 -15.88 -0.98
C ARG A 259 -0.14 -14.36 -0.97
N TRP A 260 0.97 -13.82 -1.45
CA TRP A 260 1.19 -12.37 -1.60
C TRP A 260 0.95 -11.96 -3.05
N PHE A 261 0.06 -11.00 -3.28
CA PHE A 261 -0.22 -10.41 -4.59
C PHE A 261 0.32 -8.97 -4.62
N VAL A 262 1.25 -8.68 -5.55
CA VAL A 262 2.00 -7.42 -5.58
C VAL A 262 2.14 -6.87 -7.02
N PRO A 263 2.18 -5.54 -7.22
CA PRO A 263 2.53 -4.93 -8.51
C PRO A 263 3.99 -5.23 -8.93
N LEU A 264 4.24 -5.22 -10.24
CA LEU A 264 5.58 -5.38 -10.84
C LEU A 264 6.70 -4.58 -10.13
N GLY A 265 7.78 -5.27 -9.78
CA GLY A 265 8.97 -4.71 -9.13
C GLY A 265 9.00 -4.83 -7.59
N LEU A 266 8.09 -5.58 -6.98
CA LEU A 266 8.04 -5.81 -5.52
C LEU A 266 8.38 -7.25 -5.10
N MET A 267 8.35 -8.23 -6.00
CA MET A 267 8.63 -9.65 -5.71
C MET A 267 9.99 -9.84 -5.06
N ASP A 268 11.05 -9.24 -5.63
CA ASP A 268 12.42 -9.32 -5.09
C ASP A 268 12.51 -8.79 -3.65
N TRP A 269 11.70 -7.78 -3.29
CA TRP A 269 11.67 -7.24 -1.93
C TRP A 269 10.94 -8.20 -0.97
N LEU A 270 9.77 -8.75 -1.36
CA LEU A 270 9.03 -9.75 -0.57
C LEU A 270 9.86 -11.04 -0.38
N VAL A 271 10.51 -11.54 -1.43
CA VAL A 271 11.37 -12.74 -1.38
C VAL A 271 12.57 -12.52 -0.46
N LYS A 272 13.17 -11.32 -0.44
CA LYS A 272 14.23 -10.95 0.52
C LYS A 272 13.74 -10.84 1.97
N MET A 273 12.44 -10.64 2.20
CA MET A 273 11.81 -10.75 3.51
C MET A 273 11.46 -12.20 3.89
N GLY A 274 11.74 -13.17 3.02
CA GLY A 274 11.49 -14.60 3.24
C GLY A 274 10.12 -15.09 2.78
N CYS A 275 9.36 -14.31 2.02
CA CYS A 275 8.06 -14.74 1.48
C CYS A 275 8.26 -15.65 0.26
N GLU A 276 7.78 -16.89 0.35
CA GLU A 276 7.98 -17.92 -0.69
C GLU A 276 6.86 -17.91 -1.75
N ASN A 277 5.62 -17.63 -1.35
CA ASN A 277 4.43 -17.68 -2.20
C ASN A 277 4.02 -16.25 -2.64
N VAL A 278 4.79 -15.69 -3.59
CA VAL A 278 4.59 -14.34 -4.12
C VAL A 278 4.17 -14.39 -5.58
N MET A 279 3.15 -13.61 -5.93
CA MET A 279 2.66 -13.40 -7.29
C MET A 279 2.77 -11.92 -7.64
N GLU A 280 3.51 -11.63 -8.70
CA GLU A 280 3.77 -10.28 -9.17
C GLU A 280 3.07 -10.07 -10.52
N LEU A 281 2.30 -8.99 -10.63
CA LEU A 281 1.40 -8.73 -11.75
C LEU A 281 1.54 -7.31 -12.30
N ASP A 282 1.43 -7.17 -13.63
CA ASP A 282 1.17 -5.89 -14.30
C ASP A 282 -0.31 -5.52 -14.23
N TRP A 283 -0.66 -4.30 -14.61
CA TRP A 283 -2.06 -3.91 -14.78
C TRP A 283 -2.76 -4.80 -15.80
N TRP A 284 -3.96 -5.25 -15.41
CA TRP A 284 -4.82 -6.18 -16.13
C TRP A 284 -4.32 -7.62 -16.22
N GLU A 285 -3.21 -7.97 -15.56
CA GLU A 285 -2.84 -9.36 -15.33
C GLU A 285 -3.60 -9.93 -14.12
N GLU A 286 -3.87 -11.23 -14.18
CA GLU A 286 -4.77 -11.94 -13.28
C GLU A 286 -4.12 -13.23 -12.73
N ASN A 287 -4.49 -13.62 -11.51
CA ASN A 287 -4.15 -14.91 -10.91
C ASN A 287 -5.17 -15.30 -9.83
N CYS A 288 -5.06 -16.50 -9.25
CA CYS A 288 -5.93 -17.00 -8.18
C CYS A 288 -5.11 -17.43 -6.96
N VAL A 289 -5.76 -17.81 -5.85
CA VAL A 289 -5.11 -18.57 -4.76
C VAL A 289 -5.13 -20.06 -5.15
N PRO A 290 -4.02 -20.84 -5.00
CA PRO A 290 -4.02 -22.23 -5.46
C PRO A 290 -5.04 -23.07 -4.69
N GLY A 291 -5.95 -23.72 -5.41
CA GLY A 291 -7.07 -24.46 -4.80
C GLY A 291 -8.36 -23.66 -4.63
N HIS A 292 -8.32 -22.35 -4.90
CA HIS A 292 -9.46 -21.44 -5.02
C HIS A 292 -9.38 -20.75 -6.40
N ASP A 293 -9.36 -21.58 -7.45
CA ASP A 293 -9.16 -21.17 -8.85
C ASP A 293 -10.38 -20.39 -9.42
N ASP A 294 -11.47 -20.33 -8.67
CA ASP A 294 -12.71 -19.61 -8.91
C ASP A 294 -12.70 -18.16 -8.40
N VAL A 295 -11.78 -17.79 -7.48
CA VAL A 295 -11.59 -16.40 -7.06
C VAL A 295 -10.38 -15.78 -7.76
N THR A 296 -10.65 -14.85 -8.67
CA THR A 296 -9.64 -14.19 -9.51
C THR A 296 -9.22 -12.84 -8.94
N PHE A 297 -7.93 -12.66 -8.72
CA PHE A 297 -7.27 -11.43 -8.31
C PHE A 297 -6.65 -10.76 -9.54
N VAL A 298 -7.13 -9.58 -9.89
CA VAL A 298 -6.62 -8.76 -11.00
C VAL A 298 -5.93 -7.53 -10.43
N CYS A 299 -4.66 -7.30 -10.79
CA CYS A 299 -4.03 -6.01 -10.52
C CYS A 299 -4.60 -4.99 -11.51
N THR A 300 -5.21 -3.91 -11.03
CA THR A 300 -5.85 -2.89 -11.87
C THR A 300 -5.16 -1.54 -11.73
N PRO A 301 -5.31 -0.60 -12.69
CA PRO A 301 -4.62 0.67 -12.60
C PRO A 301 -5.02 1.54 -11.39
N SER A 302 -4.10 2.41 -11.00
CA SER A 302 -4.32 3.51 -10.05
C SER A 302 -3.45 4.69 -10.49
N GLN A 303 -3.83 5.93 -10.12
CA GLN A 303 -3.00 7.11 -10.32
C GLN A 303 -2.23 7.46 -9.05
N HIS A 304 -1.08 6.85 -8.86
CA HIS A 304 -0.20 7.08 -7.71
C HIS A 304 1.28 6.99 -8.12
N TRP A 305 2.16 6.61 -7.20
CA TRP A 305 3.60 6.46 -7.38
C TRP A 305 4.16 5.45 -6.37
N SER A 306 5.45 5.12 -6.45
CA SER A 306 6.10 4.20 -5.51
C SER A 306 7.50 4.70 -5.14
N LYS A 307 7.83 4.67 -3.85
CA LYS A 307 9.18 4.93 -3.32
C LYS A 307 9.38 4.24 -1.97
N ARG A 308 10.61 3.86 -1.64
CA ARG A 308 11.05 3.47 -0.29
C ARG A 308 12.37 4.15 0.09
N THR A 309 13.32 4.19 -0.84
CA THR A 309 14.66 4.78 -0.64
C THR A 309 14.86 6.05 -1.48
N PRO A 310 15.90 6.85 -1.23
CA PRO A 310 16.17 8.05 -2.04
C PRO A 310 16.45 7.81 -3.54
N LEU A 311 16.58 6.56 -3.99
CA LEU A 311 17.04 6.20 -5.35
C LEU A 311 16.10 5.25 -6.12
N ASP A 312 14.93 4.93 -5.57
CA ASP A 312 13.98 3.94 -6.12
C ASP A 312 12.62 4.51 -6.58
N ASP A 313 12.52 5.83 -6.74
CA ASP A 313 11.36 6.51 -7.34
C ASP A 313 10.84 5.77 -8.59
N ASN A 314 9.63 5.22 -8.47
CA ASN A 314 8.89 4.46 -9.48
C ASN A 314 9.65 3.27 -10.08
N ARG A 315 10.50 2.59 -9.29
CA ARG A 315 11.09 1.30 -9.70
C ARG A 315 10.13 0.12 -9.59
N SER A 316 9.18 0.19 -8.66
CA SER A 316 8.00 -0.68 -8.62
C SER A 316 6.77 0.06 -9.15
N LEU A 317 5.81 -0.72 -9.64
CA LEU A 317 4.48 -0.28 -10.04
C LEU A 317 3.63 0.00 -8.78
N TRP A 318 2.48 0.64 -8.99
CA TRP A 318 1.41 0.84 -8.02
C TRP A 318 0.10 0.43 -8.70
N GLY A 319 -0.91 0.03 -7.95
CA GLY A 319 -2.17 -0.43 -8.52
C GLY A 319 -3.31 -0.47 -7.50
N SER A 320 -4.51 -0.64 -8.04
CA SER A 320 -5.67 -1.12 -7.33
C SER A 320 -5.80 -2.65 -7.51
N TRP A 321 -6.75 -3.27 -6.83
CA TRP A 321 -7.04 -4.70 -6.95
C TRP A 321 -8.53 -4.93 -7.17
N SER A 322 -8.87 -5.68 -8.22
CA SER A 322 -10.21 -6.20 -8.46
C SER A 322 -10.21 -7.68 -8.12
N ILE A 323 -11.05 -8.10 -7.16
CA ILE A 323 -11.15 -9.49 -6.68
C ILE A 323 -12.55 -10.00 -7.04
N LEU A 324 -12.58 -11.08 -7.82
CA LEU A 324 -13.75 -11.56 -8.53
C LEU A 324 -14.01 -13.02 -8.14
N GLY A 325 -14.93 -13.24 -7.20
CA GLY A 325 -15.42 -14.55 -6.83
C GLY A 325 -16.67 -14.96 -7.64
N PRO A 326 -17.18 -16.19 -7.42
CA PRO A 326 -18.44 -16.65 -7.99
C PRO A 326 -19.66 -15.86 -7.51
N ASP A 327 -19.74 -15.54 -6.21
CA ASP A 327 -20.89 -14.87 -5.60
C ASP A 327 -20.64 -13.37 -5.35
N HIS A 328 -19.40 -12.95 -5.09
CA HIS A 328 -19.07 -11.57 -4.72
C HIS A 328 -17.90 -10.95 -5.51
N ARG A 329 -17.95 -9.62 -5.65
CA ARG A 329 -16.86 -8.82 -6.24
C ARG A 329 -16.43 -7.71 -5.29
N PHE A 330 -15.14 -7.69 -4.96
CA PHE A 330 -14.52 -6.67 -4.11
C PHE A 330 -13.50 -5.85 -4.92
N PHE A 331 -13.46 -4.54 -4.67
CA PHE A 331 -12.45 -3.65 -5.20
C PHE A 331 -11.65 -2.98 -4.08
N PHE A 332 -10.33 -2.93 -4.22
CA PHE A 332 -9.45 -2.18 -3.33
C PHE A 332 -8.69 -1.13 -4.12
N ALA A 333 -8.97 0.15 -3.87
CA ALA A 333 -8.40 1.25 -4.65
C ALA A 333 -6.89 1.45 -4.44
N GLY A 334 -6.36 1.00 -3.29
CA GLY A 334 -5.06 1.45 -2.80
C GLY A 334 -5.05 2.96 -2.54
N ASP A 335 -3.87 3.56 -2.62
CA ASP A 335 -3.75 5.01 -2.79
C ASP A 335 -3.98 5.41 -4.24
N THR A 336 -4.67 6.53 -4.46
CA THR A 336 -4.91 7.06 -5.81
C THR A 336 -5.36 8.52 -5.84
N GLY A 337 -4.90 9.27 -6.83
CA GLY A 337 -5.61 10.44 -7.37
C GLY A 337 -6.74 9.99 -8.30
N TYR A 338 -7.67 10.89 -8.64
CA TYR A 338 -8.74 10.55 -9.59
C TYR A 338 -8.18 10.44 -11.02
N CYS A 339 -8.56 9.38 -11.74
CA CYS A 339 -8.19 9.15 -13.14
C CYS A 339 -9.27 8.36 -13.90
N PRO A 340 -9.30 8.40 -15.25
CA PRO A 340 -10.30 7.68 -16.06
C PRO A 340 -10.33 6.15 -15.90
N ALA A 341 -9.26 5.53 -15.37
CA ALA A 341 -9.17 4.07 -15.28
C ALA A 341 -10.27 3.43 -14.42
N PHE A 342 -10.84 4.15 -13.44
CA PHE A 342 -11.97 3.64 -12.66
C PHE A 342 -13.21 3.34 -13.53
N GLN A 343 -13.42 4.08 -14.62
CA GLN A 343 -14.47 3.80 -15.60
C GLN A 343 -14.13 2.62 -16.54
N GLU A 344 -12.85 2.34 -16.77
CA GLU A 344 -12.40 1.11 -17.45
C GLU A 344 -12.64 -0.12 -16.57
N ILE A 345 -12.25 -0.03 -15.29
CA ILE A 345 -12.44 -1.07 -14.27
C ILE A 345 -13.93 -1.37 -14.08
N GLY A 346 -14.76 -0.35 -13.88
CA GLY A 346 -16.22 -0.52 -13.73
C GLY A 346 -16.90 -1.09 -14.97
N ARG A 347 -16.47 -0.74 -16.19
CA ARG A 347 -17.00 -1.34 -17.43
C ARG A 347 -16.61 -2.81 -17.61
N ARG A 348 -15.39 -3.18 -17.20
CA ARG A 348 -14.82 -4.51 -17.44
C ARG A 348 -15.19 -5.53 -16.35
N PHE A 349 -15.30 -5.09 -15.10
CA PHE A 349 -15.48 -5.95 -13.92
C PHE A 349 -16.67 -5.59 -13.03
N GLY A 350 -17.28 -4.42 -13.21
CA GLY A 350 -18.46 -4.01 -12.45
C GLY A 350 -19.74 -4.81 -12.79
N PRO A 351 -20.80 -4.65 -11.99
CA PRO A 351 -20.83 -3.92 -10.72
C PRO A 351 -20.04 -4.67 -9.62
N PHE A 352 -19.44 -3.92 -8.69
CA PHE A 352 -18.80 -4.48 -7.49
C PHE A 352 -19.77 -4.47 -6.31
N ASP A 353 -19.70 -5.47 -5.42
CA ASP A 353 -20.53 -5.51 -4.21
C ASP A 353 -20.00 -4.56 -3.14
N LEU A 354 -18.68 -4.53 -2.97
CA LEU A 354 -17.98 -3.62 -2.07
C LEU A 354 -16.71 -3.04 -2.72
N ALA A 355 -16.47 -1.75 -2.52
CA ALA A 355 -15.18 -1.12 -2.82
C ALA A 355 -14.58 -0.45 -1.57
N ALA A 356 -13.31 -0.71 -1.26
CA ALA A 356 -12.54 0.02 -0.26
C ALA A 356 -11.77 1.17 -0.93
N ILE A 357 -12.15 2.41 -0.61
CA ILE A 357 -11.71 3.63 -1.33
C ILE A 357 -11.14 4.66 -0.33
N PRO A 358 -9.96 5.25 -0.58
CA PRO A 358 -9.35 6.24 0.30
C PRO A 358 -10.18 7.52 0.35
N ILE A 359 -10.31 8.09 1.55
CA ILE A 359 -10.93 9.41 1.74
C ILE A 359 -10.02 10.43 2.43
N GLY A 360 -8.83 10.03 2.88
CA GLY A 360 -7.86 10.88 3.59
C GLY A 360 -6.57 11.14 2.81
N ALA A 361 -5.67 11.93 3.41
CA ALA A 361 -4.39 12.39 2.86
C ALA A 361 -4.47 13.43 1.71
N TYR A 362 -5.53 14.24 1.69
CA TYR A 362 -5.84 15.07 0.52
C TYR A 362 -5.45 16.55 0.60
N LEU A 363 -5.10 17.14 1.76
CA LEU A 363 -4.69 18.55 1.84
C LEU A 363 -3.17 18.77 2.00
N PRO A 364 -2.59 19.78 1.32
CA PRO A 364 -3.25 20.75 0.44
C PRO A 364 -3.48 20.20 -0.99
N ARG A 365 -4.58 20.59 -1.65
CA ARG A 365 -4.97 20.01 -2.96
C ARG A 365 -3.94 20.25 -4.07
N ASP A 366 -3.18 21.33 -4.06
CA ASP A 366 -2.16 21.61 -5.10
C ASP A 366 -0.90 20.73 -4.97
N VAL A 367 -0.72 20.07 -3.82
CA VAL A 367 0.27 19.00 -3.60
C VAL A 367 -0.39 17.63 -3.84
N MET A 368 -1.52 17.36 -3.18
CA MET A 368 -2.02 16.00 -3.08
C MET A 368 -2.93 15.56 -4.23
N ARG A 369 -3.56 16.45 -5.00
CA ARG A 369 -4.60 16.06 -6.00
C ARG A 369 -4.13 15.06 -7.04
N GLY A 370 -2.85 15.11 -7.43
CA GLY A 370 -2.29 14.14 -8.38
C GLY A 370 -2.26 12.70 -7.84
N GLN A 371 -2.19 12.52 -6.52
CA GLN A 371 -1.82 11.27 -5.86
C GLN A 371 -2.83 10.78 -4.80
N HIS A 372 -3.68 11.65 -4.26
CA HIS A 372 -4.79 11.31 -3.35
C HIS A 372 -6.08 12.08 -3.72
N VAL A 373 -7.18 11.34 -3.81
CA VAL A 373 -8.55 11.88 -3.87
C VAL A 373 -8.96 12.53 -2.56
N ASP A 374 -9.74 13.60 -2.67
CA ASP A 374 -10.63 14.10 -1.63
C ASP A 374 -11.95 13.30 -1.63
N PRO A 375 -12.80 13.40 -0.59
CA PRO A 375 -14.01 12.59 -0.48
C PRO A 375 -14.98 12.72 -1.67
N GLU A 376 -15.04 13.87 -2.34
CA GLU A 376 -15.80 14.05 -3.57
C GLU A 376 -15.23 13.23 -4.74
N GLY A 377 -13.90 13.16 -4.85
CA GLY A 377 -13.21 12.27 -5.79
C GLY A 377 -13.43 10.80 -5.45
N ALA A 378 -13.45 10.44 -4.17
CA ALA A 378 -13.75 9.08 -3.72
C ALA A 378 -15.19 8.66 -4.08
N VAL A 379 -16.18 9.55 -3.92
CA VAL A 379 -17.57 9.30 -4.36
C VAL A 379 -17.65 9.16 -5.88
N GLN A 380 -16.86 9.92 -6.65
CA GLN A 380 -16.79 9.73 -8.10
C GLN A 380 -16.22 8.34 -8.47
N ILE A 381 -15.16 7.88 -7.79
CA ILE A 381 -14.62 6.51 -7.96
C ILE A 381 -15.69 5.45 -7.66
N HIS A 382 -16.44 5.59 -6.57
CA HIS A 382 -17.55 4.69 -6.22
C HIS A 382 -18.58 4.56 -7.37
N GLN A 383 -18.96 5.69 -7.98
CA GLN A 383 -19.88 5.72 -9.13
C GLN A 383 -19.26 5.08 -10.39
N ASP A 384 -18.02 5.40 -10.71
CA ASP A 384 -17.34 4.92 -11.92
C ASP A 384 -17.06 3.41 -11.91
N LEU A 385 -16.78 2.86 -10.73
CA LEU A 385 -16.67 1.42 -10.49
C LEU A 385 -18.01 0.67 -10.56
N GLN A 386 -19.13 1.38 -10.51
CA GLN A 386 -20.47 0.80 -10.33
C GLN A 386 -20.55 -0.04 -9.04
N ALA A 387 -19.96 0.46 -7.94
CA ALA A 387 -19.97 -0.23 -6.67
C ALA A 387 -21.35 -0.10 -5.97
N LYS A 388 -21.94 -1.21 -5.52
CA LYS A 388 -23.20 -1.23 -4.75
C LYS A 388 -23.00 -0.58 -3.38
N GLN A 389 -21.90 -0.91 -2.71
CA GLN A 389 -21.47 -0.28 -1.47
C GLN A 389 -19.96 0.03 -1.48
N SER A 390 -19.52 0.92 -0.60
CA SER A 390 -18.11 1.23 -0.39
C SER A 390 -17.78 1.51 1.06
N VAL A 391 -16.55 1.19 1.46
CA VAL A 391 -16.00 1.44 2.80
C VAL A 391 -14.83 2.43 2.71
N ALA A 392 -14.85 3.42 3.60
CA ALA A 392 -13.84 4.47 3.64
C ALA A 392 -12.55 4.02 4.34
N ILE A 393 -11.42 4.17 3.65
CA ILE A 393 -10.08 3.84 4.15
C ILE A 393 -9.12 5.05 4.10
N HIS A 394 -7.86 4.84 4.48
CA HIS A 394 -6.77 5.83 4.41
C HIS A 394 -6.93 7.08 5.31
N TRP A 395 -7.87 7.04 6.27
CA TRP A 395 -8.15 8.14 7.20
C TRP A 395 -8.09 7.67 8.66
N GLY A 396 -8.27 8.61 9.61
CA GLY A 396 -8.48 8.29 11.04
C GLY A 396 -7.33 7.56 11.76
N THR A 397 -6.15 7.40 11.14
CA THR A 397 -5.10 6.48 11.63
C THR A 397 -3.71 7.10 11.70
N PHE A 398 -3.25 7.69 10.60
CA PHE A 398 -1.98 8.44 10.50
C PHE A 398 -2.26 9.88 10.09
N ALA A 399 -1.39 10.81 10.49
CA ALA A 399 -1.40 12.20 10.03
C ALA A 399 -0.37 12.37 8.90
N LEU A 400 -0.77 12.02 7.68
CA LEU A 400 0.10 12.05 6.48
C LEU A 400 -0.02 13.35 5.69
N ALA A 401 -1.12 14.07 5.87
CA ALA A 401 -1.48 15.31 5.20
C ALA A 401 -2.07 16.30 6.21
N TYR A 402 -2.54 17.46 5.74
CA TYR A 402 -2.83 18.61 6.61
C TYR A 402 -4.33 18.85 6.86
N GLU A 403 -5.25 18.04 6.34
CA GLU A 403 -6.68 18.11 6.70
C GLU A 403 -6.92 17.73 8.17
N TYR A 404 -7.96 18.32 8.75
CA TYR A 404 -8.38 17.99 10.12
C TYR A 404 -8.80 16.52 10.21
N TYR A 405 -8.38 15.81 11.26
CA TYR A 405 -8.48 14.34 11.30
C TYR A 405 -9.91 13.76 11.24
N LEU A 406 -10.94 14.55 11.56
CA LEU A 406 -12.36 14.20 11.41
C LEU A 406 -13.07 14.89 10.22
N GLU A 407 -12.36 15.67 9.40
CA GLU A 407 -12.91 16.26 8.16
C GLU A 407 -13.34 15.18 7.13
N PRO A 408 -12.57 14.09 6.88
CA PRO A 408 -12.89 13.15 5.80
C PRO A 408 -14.31 12.54 5.86
N PRO A 409 -14.82 12.01 7.00
CA PRO A 409 -16.18 11.49 7.08
C PRO A 409 -17.27 12.56 6.90
N VAL A 410 -17.01 13.80 7.33
CA VAL A 410 -17.96 14.91 7.19
C VAL A 410 -18.13 15.22 5.71
N ARG A 411 -17.02 15.46 5.00
CA ARG A 411 -17.01 15.74 3.56
C ARG A 411 -17.48 14.56 2.71
N LEU A 412 -17.26 13.32 3.16
CA LEU A 412 -17.84 12.14 2.49
C LEU A 412 -19.37 12.19 2.49
N ARG A 413 -20.00 12.49 3.64
CA ARG A 413 -21.46 12.62 3.72
C ARG A 413 -22.00 13.76 2.86
N GLU A 414 -21.33 14.92 2.88
CA GLU A 414 -21.67 16.08 2.04
C GLU A 414 -21.57 15.73 0.54
N ALA A 415 -20.53 14.99 0.13
CA ALA A 415 -20.33 14.55 -1.25
C ALA A 415 -21.42 13.55 -1.71
N LEU A 416 -21.85 12.63 -0.84
CA LEU A 416 -22.95 11.70 -1.11
C LEU A 416 -24.28 12.44 -1.28
N GLU A 417 -24.58 13.38 -0.37
CA GLU A 417 -25.80 14.20 -0.42
C GLU A 417 -25.86 15.02 -1.71
N GLN A 418 -24.76 15.69 -2.09
CA GLN A 418 -24.64 16.45 -3.35
C GLN A 418 -24.84 15.59 -4.61
N LYS A 419 -24.54 14.29 -4.53
CA LYS A 419 -24.72 13.32 -5.62
C LYS A 419 -26.06 12.58 -5.56
N GLY A 420 -26.90 12.84 -4.56
CA GLY A 420 -28.17 12.13 -4.35
C GLY A 420 -28.00 10.66 -3.95
N LEU A 421 -26.84 10.29 -3.42
CA LEU A 421 -26.53 8.92 -3.00
C LEU A 421 -26.91 8.68 -1.54
N LYS A 422 -27.31 7.44 -1.24
CA LYS A 422 -27.68 7.02 0.11
C LYS A 422 -26.43 6.94 1.02
N PRO A 423 -26.45 7.42 2.28
CA PRO A 423 -25.30 7.29 3.19
C PRO A 423 -24.80 5.85 3.36
N GLU A 424 -25.68 4.85 3.21
CA GLU A 424 -25.32 3.44 3.33
C GLU A 424 -24.56 2.91 2.10
N SER A 425 -24.57 3.62 0.97
CA SER A 425 -23.83 3.26 -0.25
C SER A 425 -22.33 3.53 -0.14
N PHE A 426 -21.90 4.44 0.74
CA PHE A 426 -20.48 4.64 1.03
C PHE A 426 -20.31 5.05 2.50
N PHE A 427 -19.92 4.09 3.33
CA PHE A 427 -19.90 4.21 4.78
C PHE A 427 -18.48 4.26 5.36
N THR A 428 -18.37 4.86 6.55
CA THR A 428 -17.21 4.71 7.43
C THR A 428 -17.44 3.59 8.43
N LEU A 429 -16.37 3.02 8.96
CA LEU A 429 -16.37 2.11 10.11
C LEU A 429 -15.52 2.73 11.23
N HIS A 430 -15.69 2.26 12.47
CA HIS A 430 -14.70 2.44 13.54
C HIS A 430 -13.54 1.45 13.38
N HIS A 431 -12.39 1.74 13.98
CA HIS A 431 -11.24 0.83 13.97
C HIS A 431 -11.61 -0.49 14.66
N GLY A 432 -11.50 -1.60 13.96
CA GLY A 432 -11.87 -2.95 14.43
C GLY A 432 -13.35 -3.29 14.25
N GLU A 433 -14.19 -2.38 13.76
CA GLU A 433 -15.57 -2.67 13.43
C GLU A 433 -15.67 -3.54 12.17
N SER A 434 -16.63 -4.46 12.17
CA SER A 434 -16.91 -5.40 11.09
C SER A 434 -18.35 -5.24 10.60
N ARG A 435 -18.54 -5.25 9.28
CA ARG A 435 -19.85 -5.17 8.63
C ARG A 435 -20.03 -6.32 7.65
N LEU A 436 -21.16 -7.00 7.76
CA LEU A 436 -21.65 -7.92 6.73
C LEU A 436 -22.32 -7.10 5.63
N ILE A 437 -21.93 -7.35 4.38
CA ILE A 437 -22.51 -6.77 3.17
C ILE A 437 -23.62 -7.72 2.72
N ALA A 438 -24.87 -7.26 2.81
CA ALA A 438 -26.01 -8.04 2.34
C ALA A 438 -26.09 -7.98 0.81
N SER A 439 -26.35 -9.11 0.16
CA SER A 439 -26.88 -9.10 -1.20
C SER A 439 -28.18 -8.31 -1.20
N GLN A 440 -28.28 -7.30 -2.06
CA GLN A 440 -29.56 -6.62 -2.32
C GLN A 440 -30.41 -7.49 -3.25
N ASP A 441 -30.85 -8.63 -2.76
CA ASP A 441 -31.88 -9.46 -3.39
C ASP A 441 -33.24 -8.78 -3.19
N ASN A 442 -33.48 -7.70 -3.94
CA ASN A 442 -34.76 -7.00 -4.00
C ASN A 442 -34.94 -6.28 -5.35
N ASP A 443 -34.95 -7.08 -6.42
CA ASP A 443 -35.80 -6.82 -7.59
C ASP A 443 -36.84 -7.94 -7.69
N VAL A 444 -37.63 -8.10 -6.62
CA VAL A 444 -38.89 -8.84 -6.67
C VAL A 444 -39.91 -7.97 -7.40
N PHE A 445 -39.86 -7.98 -8.73
CA PHE A 445 -40.92 -7.43 -9.56
C PHE A 445 -42.21 -8.23 -9.35
N HIS A 446 -43.21 -7.56 -8.76
CA HIS A 446 -44.62 -7.93 -8.78
C HIS A 446 -45.37 -7.04 -9.77
#